data_AF-A0A358DE57-F1
#
_entry.id   AF-A0A358DE57-F1
#
_cell.length_a   1.000
_cell.length_b   1.000
_cell.length_c   1.000
_cell.angle_alpha   90.00
_cell.angle_beta   90.00
_cell.angle_gamma   90.00
#
_symmetry.space_group_name_H-M   'P 1'
#
loop_
_entity.id
_entity.type
_entity.pdbx_description
1 polymer ?
#
loop_
_entity_poly.entity_id
_entity_poly.type
_entity_poly.pdbx_seq_one_letter_code
_entity_poly.pdbx_strand_id
1 'polypeptide(L)'
;MSAINYDLTKIKSFIFDVDGVLSCQTVTLAEDGQPMRSTNVRDGYAIHHAIRSGLDVAVITGGRSEIVRHRLESLGVRHIYLKSYDKTEQL
;
A
#
# COMPACT_ATOMS: atom_id res chain seq x y z
N MET A 1 16.61 18.72 1.69
CA MET A 1 15.20 19.07 1.92
C MET A 1 14.32 18.26 0.97
N SER A 2 13.06 18.01 1.31
CA SER A 2 12.14 17.27 0.43
C SER A 2 11.90 18.01 -0.89
N ALA A 3 11.71 17.26 -1.99
CA ALA A 3 11.33 17.80 -3.29
C ALA A 3 9.81 17.99 -3.46
N ILE A 4 9.01 17.49 -2.51
CA ILE A 4 7.55 17.64 -2.54
C ILE A 4 7.20 19.07 -2.13
N ASN A 5 6.50 19.80 -3.00
CA ASN A 5 6.04 21.17 -2.76
C ASN A 5 4.83 21.21 -1.80
N TYR A 6 5.01 20.68 -0.60
CA TYR A 6 4.04 20.66 0.48
C TYR A 6 4.77 20.62 1.82
N ASP A 7 4.17 21.20 2.85
CA ASP A 7 4.68 21.10 4.22
C ASP A 7 4.39 19.70 4.77
N LEU A 8 5.37 18.80 4.61
CA LEU A 8 5.24 17.39 5.01
C LEU A 8 5.12 17.21 6.53
N THR A 9 5.44 18.23 7.35
CA THR A 9 5.30 18.13 8.82
C THR A 9 3.84 18.06 9.27
N LYS A 10 2.90 18.44 8.39
CA LYS A 10 1.46 18.35 8.64
C LYS A 10 0.86 16.96 8.39
N ILE A 11 1.60 16.08 7.72
CA ILE A 11 1.12 14.75 7.36
C ILE A 11 1.15 13.85 8.59
N LYS A 12 0.00 13.25 8.91
CA LYS A 12 -0.16 12.28 10.01
C LYS A 12 -0.39 10.86 9.51
N SER A 13 -0.80 10.71 8.26
CA SER A 13 -1.21 9.43 7.70
C SER A 13 -0.88 9.34 6.21
N PHE A 14 -0.64 8.12 5.74
CA PHE A 14 -0.47 7.80 4.32
C PHE A 14 -1.50 6.75 3.89
N ILE A 15 -2.08 6.95 2.72
CA ILE A 15 -3.00 5.99 2.10
C ILE A 15 -2.43 5.65 0.73
N PHE A 16 -2.19 4.37 0.48
CA PHE A 16 -1.62 3.89 -0.79
C PHE A 16 -2.60 3.00 -1.55
N ASP A 17 -2.55 3.07 -2.87
CA ASP A 17 -3.03 1.98 -3.72
C ASP A 17 -1.98 0.86 -3.80
N VAL A 18 -2.36 -0.28 -4.38
CA VAL A 18 -1.46 -1.40 -4.66
C VAL A 18 -1.04 -1.38 -6.12
N ASP A 19 -1.96 -1.65 -7.04
CA ASP A 19 -1.64 -1.87 -8.45
C ASP A 19 -1.19 -0.54 -9.11
N GLY A 20 0.06 -0.48 -9.57
CA GLY A 20 0.67 0.72 -10.13
C GLY A 20 1.29 1.70 -9.11
N VAL A 21 1.16 1.42 -7.80
CA VAL A 21 1.74 2.24 -6.73
C VAL A 21 2.72 1.42 -5.90
N LEU A 22 2.24 0.51 -5.04
CA LEU A 22 3.10 -0.39 -4.25
C LEU A 22 3.52 -1.65 -5.03
N SER A 23 2.80 -1.96 -6.12
CA SER A 23 3.13 -2.98 -7.12
C SER A 23 3.34 -2.31 -8.48
N CYS A 24 4.14 -2.95 -9.32
CA CYS A 24 4.34 -2.51 -10.70
C CYS A 24 3.01 -2.43 -11.47
N GLN A 25 2.91 -1.50 -12.42
CA GLN A 25 1.76 -1.33 -13.31
C GLN A 25 1.53 -2.52 -14.26
N THR A 26 2.61 -3.21 -14.61
CA THR A 26 2.59 -4.42 -15.45
C THR A 26 3.07 -5.58 -14.59
N VAL A 27 2.29 -6.65 -14.56
CA VAL A 27 2.55 -7.83 -13.73
C VAL A 27 2.34 -9.10 -14.54
N THR A 28 3.04 -10.15 -14.14
CA THR A 28 2.82 -11.50 -14.67
C THR A 28 1.47 -12.03 -14.19
N LEU A 29 0.76 -12.76 -15.05
CA LEU A 29 -0.41 -13.53 -14.65
C LEU A 29 0.03 -14.93 -14.20
N ALA A 30 -0.45 -15.37 -13.04
CA ALA A 30 -0.32 -16.76 -12.62
C ALA A 30 -1.22 -17.66 -13.48
N GLU A 31 -1.02 -18.98 -13.38
CA GLU A 31 -1.76 -19.97 -14.17
C GLU A 31 -3.27 -19.93 -13.93
N ASP A 32 -3.70 -19.50 -12.74
CA ASP A 32 -5.11 -19.30 -12.37
C ASP A 32 -5.69 -17.95 -12.87
N GLY A 33 -4.92 -17.21 -13.67
CA GLY A 33 -5.29 -15.90 -14.18
C GLY A 33 -5.20 -14.77 -13.15
N GLN A 34 -4.72 -15.02 -11.93
CA GLN A 34 -4.51 -13.94 -10.96
C GLN A 34 -3.24 -13.14 -11.28
N PRO A 35 -3.30 -11.79 -11.25
CA PRO A 35 -2.11 -10.97 -11.38
C PRO A 35 -1.18 -11.14 -10.17
N MET A 36 0.09 -11.45 -10.42
CA MET A 36 1.14 -11.60 -9.42
C MET A 36 1.74 -10.23 -9.07
N ARG A 37 1.32 -9.67 -7.93
CA ARG A 37 1.78 -8.35 -7.49
C ARG A 37 3.24 -8.43 -7.05
N SER A 38 4.00 -7.39 -7.38
CA SER A 38 5.37 -7.23 -6.90
C SER A 38 5.39 -6.45 -5.58
N THR A 39 6.51 -6.54 -4.86
CA THR A 39 6.78 -5.76 -3.66
C THR A 39 8.17 -5.17 -3.73
N ASN A 40 8.32 -3.93 -3.29
CA ASN A 40 9.60 -3.28 -3.16
C ASN A 40 10.10 -3.37 -1.71
N VAL A 41 11.33 -3.86 -1.52
CA VAL A 41 11.92 -4.04 -0.18
C VAL A 41 12.15 -2.70 0.52
N ARG A 42 12.52 -1.64 -0.22
CA ARG A 42 12.73 -0.29 0.34
C ARG A 42 11.41 0.32 0.80
N ASP A 43 10.33 0.14 0.02
CA ASP A 43 9.00 0.60 0.41
C ASP A 43 8.53 -0.14 1.67
N GLY A 44 8.77 -1.46 1.73
CA GLY A 44 8.49 -2.23 2.94
C GLY A 44 9.20 -1.69 4.18
N TYR A 45 10.50 -1.37 4.07
CA TYR A 45 11.24 -0.75 5.16
C TYR A 45 10.66 0.61 5.56
N ALA A 46 10.39 1.48 4.58
CA ALA A 46 9.87 2.83 4.82
C ALA A 46 8.48 2.81 5.47
N ILE A 47 7.58 1.93 5.01
CA ILE A 47 6.24 1.72 5.59
C ILE A 47 6.37 1.26 7.04
N HIS A 48 7.18 0.24 7.29
CA HIS A 48 7.39 -0.28 8.65
C HIS A 48 7.97 0.79 9.58
N HIS A 49 8.95 1.56 9.09
CA HIS A 49 9.54 2.65 9.86
C HIS A 49 8.54 3.80 10.13
N ALA A 50 7.74 4.20 9.14
CA ALA A 50 6.72 5.23 9.29
C ALA A 50 5.72 4.88 10.39
N ILE A 51 5.24 3.63 10.40
CA ILE A 51 4.32 3.12 11.43
C ILE A 51 4.96 3.18 12.81
N ARG A 52 6.22 2.74 12.94
CA ARG A 52 6.95 2.79 14.22
C ARG A 52 7.24 4.22 14.69
N SER A 53 7.30 5.17 13.77
CA SER A 53 7.45 6.59 14.06
C SER A 53 6.12 7.29 14.38
N GLY A 54 5.01 6.54 14.46
CA GLY A 54 3.70 7.04 14.87
C GLY A 54 2.84 7.62 13.75
N LEU A 55 3.21 7.39 12.47
CA LEU A 55 2.37 7.74 11.33
C LEU A 55 1.42 6.59 11.02
N ASP A 56 0.17 6.91 10.73
CA ASP A 56 -0.79 5.88 10.30
C ASP A 56 -0.59 5.55 8.82
N VAL A 57 -0.65 4.26 8.49
CA VAL A 57 -0.58 3.80 7.10
C VAL A 57 -1.81 2.95 6.80
N ALA A 58 -2.45 3.25 5.69
CA ALA A 58 -3.57 2.50 5.14
C ALA A 58 -3.31 2.10 3.68
N VAL A 59 -3.97 1.04 3.24
CA VAL A 59 -4.00 0.61 1.84
C VAL A 59 -5.43 0.38 1.40
N ILE A 60 -5.79 0.97 0.26
CA ILE A 60 -7.11 0.79 -0.37
C ILE A 60 -6.89 0.35 -1.82
N THR A 61 -7.35 -0.86 -2.15
CA THR A 61 -7.20 -1.42 -3.50
C THR A 61 -8.47 -2.16 -3.96
N GLY A 62 -8.73 -2.11 -5.26
CA GLY A 62 -9.73 -2.97 -5.91
C GLY A 62 -9.27 -4.42 -6.03
N GLY A 63 -7.98 -4.70 -5.80
CA GLY A 63 -7.42 -6.04 -5.79
C GLY A 63 -7.99 -6.92 -4.67
N ARG A 64 -8.00 -8.24 -4.90
CA ARG A 64 -8.53 -9.26 -3.98
C ARG A 64 -7.49 -10.26 -3.47
N SER A 65 -6.21 -9.95 -3.65
CA SER A 65 -5.13 -10.88 -3.32
C SER A 65 -4.86 -10.88 -1.80
N GLU A 66 -5.14 -12.00 -1.14
CA GLU A 66 -4.82 -12.15 0.29
C GLU A 66 -3.29 -12.20 0.55
N ILE A 67 -2.49 -12.54 -0.46
CA ILE A 67 -1.02 -12.47 -0.37
C ILE A 67 -0.58 -11.01 -0.13
N VAL A 68 -1.23 -10.05 -0.80
CA VAL A 68 -0.96 -8.62 -0.58
C VAL A 68 -1.35 -8.22 0.85
N ARG A 69 -2.52 -8.67 1.34
CA ARG A 69 -2.93 -8.44 2.74
C ARG A 69 -1.87 -8.93 3.72
N HIS A 70 -1.48 -10.20 3.63
CA HIS A 70 -0.49 -10.77 4.54
C HIS A 70 0.86 -10.05 4.49
N ARG A 71 1.29 -9.62 3.30
CA ARG A 71 2.51 -8.81 3.17
C ARG A 71 2.38 -7.48 3.92
N LEU A 72 1.27 -6.77 3.76
CA LEU A 72 1.05 -5.48 4.41
C LEU A 72 0.88 -5.62 5.93
N GLU A 73 0.17 -6.65 6.40
CA GLU A 73 0.05 -7.00 7.81
C GLU A 73 1.44 -7.28 8.42
N SER A 74 2.32 -7.99 7.71
CA SER A 74 3.69 -8.26 8.15
C SER A 74 4.54 -7.00 8.33
N LEU A 75 4.19 -5.89 7.65
CA LEU A 75 4.84 -4.59 7.82
C LEU A 75 4.25 -3.78 8.98
N GLY A 76 3.11 -4.20 9.54
CA GLY A 76 2.38 -3.53 10.61
C GLY A 76 1.21 -2.67 10.13
N VAL A 77 0.86 -2.71 8.84
CA VAL A 77 -0.28 -1.94 8.30
C VAL A 77 -1.58 -2.52 8.88
N ARG A 78 -2.39 -1.66 9.52
CA ARG A 78 -3.64 -2.07 10.19
C ARG A 78 -4.89 -1.85 9.34
N HIS A 79 -4.86 -0.84 8.48
CA HIS A 79 -6.00 -0.41 7.68
C HIS A 79 -5.81 -0.95 6.25
N ILE A 80 -6.37 -2.13 5.96
CA ILE A 80 -6.22 -2.80 4.66
C ILE A 80 -7.60 -3.10 4.09
N TYR A 81 -7.96 -2.36 3.05
CA TYR A 81 -9.24 -2.45 2.36
C TYR A 81 -9.02 -3.07 0.97
N LEU A 82 -9.45 -4.33 0.82
CA LEU A 82 -9.42 -5.07 -0.44
C LEU A 82 -10.79 -5.00 -1.12
N LYS A 83 -10.84 -5.29 -2.43
CA LYS A 83 -12.09 -5.31 -3.23
C LYS A 83 -12.86 -3.97 -3.16
N SER A 84 -12.17 -2.86 -2.93
CA SER A 84 -12.77 -1.53 -2.88
C SER A 84 -12.83 -0.95 -4.30
N TYR A 85 -14.00 -1.05 -4.92
CA TYR A 85 -14.24 -0.51 -6.27
C TYR A 85 -14.52 0.99 -6.23
N ASP A 86 -15.33 1.42 -5.26
CA ASP A 86 -15.36 2.80 -4.80
C ASP A 86 -14.41 2.91 -3.60
N LYS A 87 -13.36 3.72 -3.73
CA LYS A 87 -12.38 3.91 -2.65
C LYS A 87 -12.80 4.99 -1.66
N THR A 88 -13.73 5.86 -2.05
CA THR A 88 -14.16 6.99 -1.22
C THR A 88 -15.01 6.55 -0.04
N GLU A 89 -15.68 5.40 -0.13
CA GLU A 89 -16.42 4.79 0.99
C GLU A 89 -15.53 4.32 2.15
N GLN A 90 -14.21 4.25 1.94
CA GLN A 90 -13.23 3.78 2.94
C GLN A 90 -12.41 4.92 3.56
N LEU A 91 -12.69 6.16 3.18
CA LEU A 91 -12.07 7.38 3.73
C LEU A 91 -12.92 7.95 4.87
#